data_AF-A0A7J3ML14-F1
#
_entry.id   AF-A0A7J3ML14-F1
#
_cell.length_a   1.000
_cell.length_b   1.000
_cell.length_c   1.000
_cell.angle_alpha   90.00
_cell.angle_beta   90.00
_cell.angle_gamma   90.00
#
_symmetry.space_group_name_H-M   'P 1'
#
loop_
_entity.id
_entity.type
_entity.pdbx_description
1 polymer ?
#
loop_
_entity_poly.entity_id
_entity_poly.type
_entity_poly.pdbx_seq_one_letter_code
_entity_poly.pdbx_strand_id
1 'polypeptide(L)' 'MIMPSKYEETIYNMLSDEPVTPNEVAKKLGINYKTAKDALMHLSVTRKDVRYKNSGRIHIFWKVRVLS' A
#
# COMPACT_ATOMS: atom_id res chain seq x y z
N MET A 1 9.31 -2.58 -14.20
CA MET A 1 9.85 -1.74 -13.11
C MET A 1 8.69 -1.13 -12.37
N ILE A 2 8.68 -1.21 -11.04
CA ILE A 2 7.69 -0.49 -10.22
C ILE A 2 8.19 0.96 -10.14
N MET A 3 7.43 1.91 -10.67
CA MET A 3 7.83 3.32 -10.69
C MET A 3 7.10 4.08 -9.57
N PRO A 4 7.75 5.12 -9.01
CA PRO A 4 7.14 5.92 -7.97
C PRO A 4 5.85 6.57 -8.45
N SER A 5 4.80 6.46 -7.64
CA SER A 5 3.50 7.09 -7.91
C SER A 5 3.37 8.40 -7.13
N LYS A 6 2.76 9.43 -7.75
CA LYS A 6 2.42 10.69 -7.05
C LYS A 6 1.50 10.50 -5.83
N TYR A 7 0.87 9.32 -5.72
CA TYR A 7 -0.03 8.96 -4.62
C TYR A 7 0.68 8.27 -3.45
N GLU A 8 1.99 7.99 -3.54
CA GLU A 8 2.69 7.19 -2.54
C GLU A 8 2.64 7.77 -1.15
N GLU A 9 2.89 9.08 -1.02
CA GLU A 9 2.87 9.72 0.29
C GLU A 9 1.47 9.69 0.92
N THR A 10 0.44 9.99 0.13
CA THR A 10 -0.96 9.87 0.57
C THR A 10 -1.30 8.45 0.99
N ILE A 11 -0.94 7.45 0.18
CA ILE A 11 -1.21 6.04 0.46
C ILE A 11 -0.45 5.60 1.72
N TYR A 12 0.81 5.97 1.85
CA TYR A 12 1.63 5.64 3.01
C TYR A 12 1.05 6.22 4.30
N ASN A 13 0.59 7.48 4.28
CA ASN A 13 -0.05 8.13 5.42
C ASN A 13 -1.42 7.53 5.79
N MET A 14 -2.05 6.79 4.87
CA MET A 14 -3.28 6.05 5.15
C MET A 14 -3.04 4.67 5.76
N LEU A 15 -1.84 4.11 5.66
CA LEU A 15 -1.54 2.79 6.21
C LEU A 15 -1.43 2.86 7.73
N SER A 16 -2.12 1.95 8.39
CA SER A 16 -2.00 1.66 9.82
C SER A 16 -1.57 0.20 10.02
N ASP A 17 -1.59 -0.27 11.25
CA ASP A 17 -1.42 -1.68 11.61
C ASP A 17 -2.56 -2.58 11.13
N GLU A 18 -3.69 -2.01 10.68
CA GLU A 18 -4.77 -2.74 10.03
C GLU A 18 -4.48 -2.99 8.54
N PRO A 19 -4.58 -4.24 8.05
CA PRO A 19 -4.36 -4.55 6.63
C PRO A 19 -5.42 -3.96 5.70
N VAL A 20 -4.98 -3.39 4.58
CA VAL A 20 -5.82 -2.87 3.49
C VAL A 20 -5.49 -3.53 2.15
N THR A 21 -6.48 -3.62 1.28
CA THR A 21 -6.34 -4.08 -0.10
C THR A 21 -6.15 -2.91 -1.07
N PRO A 22 -5.54 -3.12 -2.26
CA PRO A 22 -5.46 -2.08 -3.29
C PRO A 22 -6.83 -1.57 -3.74
N ASN A 23 -7.88 -2.40 -3.66
CA ASN A 23 -9.23 -2.00 -4.05
C ASN A 23 -9.84 -0.99 -3.06
N GLU A 24 -9.61 -1.17 -1.76
CA GLU A 24 -10.06 -0.21 -0.74
C GLU A 24 -9.34 1.13 -0.89
N VAL A 25 -8.02 1.10 -1.10
CA VAL A 25 -7.23 2.31 -1.38
C VAL A 25 -7.70 3.01 -2.66
N ALA A 26 -7.92 2.25 -3.74
CA ALA A 26 -8.41 2.77 -5.01
C ALA A 26 -9.76 3.48 -4.85
N LYS A 27 -10.72 2.85 -4.16
CA LYS A 27 -12.04 3.43 -3.88
C LYS A 27 -11.94 4.69 -3.03
N LYS A 28 -11.10 4.69 -1.98
CA LYS A 28 -10.97 5.83 -1.06
C LYS A 28 -10.29 7.04 -1.69
N LEU A 29 -9.39 6.83 -2.66
CA LEU A 29 -8.67 7.90 -3.35
C LEU A 29 -9.26 8.28 -4.72
N GLY A 30 -10.29 7.56 -5.20
CA GLY A 30 -10.85 7.80 -6.53
C GLY A 30 -9.87 7.51 -7.68
N ILE A 31 -8.97 6.55 -7.50
CA ILE A 31 -7.96 6.15 -8.49
C ILE A 31 -8.22 4.73 -9.00
N ASN A 32 -7.59 4.35 -10.10
CA ASN A 32 -7.73 2.99 -10.60
C ASN A 32 -6.96 1.97 -9.74
N TYR A 33 -7.39 0.71 -9.78
CA TYR A 33 -6.80 -0.40 -9.02
C TYR A 33 -5.30 -0.58 -9.30
N LYS A 34 -4.87 -0.47 -10.57
CA LYS A 34 -3.47 -0.68 -10.96
C LYS A 34 -2.57 0.37 -10.30
N THR A 35 -2.98 1.64 -10.30
CA THR A 35 -2.24 2.75 -9.67
C THR A 35 -2.12 2.54 -8.16
N ALA A 36 -3.20 2.14 -7.48
CA ALA A 36 -3.15 1.83 -6.05
C ALA A 36 -2.23 0.64 -5.76
N LYS A 37 -2.34 -0.43 -6.55
CA LYS A 37 -1.52 -1.64 -6.40
C LYS A 37 -0.04 -1.36 -6.63
N ASP A 38 0.31 -0.66 -7.71
CA ASP A 38 1.70 -0.36 -8.05
C ASP A 38 2.35 0.51 -6.96
N ALA A 39 1.63 1.51 -6.44
CA ALA A 39 2.11 2.35 -5.34
C ALA A 39 2.31 1.55 -4.04
N LEU A 40 1.35 0.72 -3.66
CA LEU A 40 1.45 -0.15 -2.47
C LEU A 40 2.61 -1.15 -2.57
N MET A 41 2.79 -1.74 -3.76
CA MET A 41 3.93 -2.63 -4.02
C MET A 41 5.25 -1.87 -3.95
N HIS A 42 5.35 -0.66 -4.51
CA HIS A 42 6.54 0.18 -4.39
C HIS A 42 6.88 0.50 -2.93
N LEU A 43 5.87 0.93 -2.16
CA LEU A 43 6.00 1.21 -0.73
C LEU A 43 6.49 -0.02 0.04
N SER A 44 5.98 -1.21 -0.28
CA SER A 44 6.39 -2.45 0.39
C SER A 44 7.86 -2.84 0.19
N VAL A 45 8.50 -2.31 -0.87
CA VAL A 45 9.93 -2.54 -1.17
C VAL A 45 10.80 -1.39 -0.66
N THR A 46 10.27 -0.16 -0.62
CA THR A 46 11.05 1.06 -0.31
C THR A 46 10.94 1.53 1.14
N ARG A 47 9.82 1.24 1.81
CA ARG A 47 9.57 1.64 3.21
C ARG A 47 9.73 0.44 4.14
N LYS A 48 10.71 0.52 5.05
CA LYS A 48 11.06 -0.58 5.97
C LYS A 48 9.95 -0.95 6.97
N ASP A 49 8.98 -0.07 7.16
CA ASP A 49 7.83 -0.24 8.05
C ASP A 49 6.55 -0.66 7.31
N VAL A 50 6.57 -0.76 5.98
CA VAL A 50 5.45 -1.28 5.20
C VAL A 50 5.62 -2.79 5.02
N ARG A 51 4.53 -3.53 5.20
CA ARG A 51 4.45 -4.97 5.04
C ARG A 51 3.38 -5.31 4.02
N TYR A 52 3.56 -6.44 3.35
CA TYR A 52 2.56 -6.99 2.47
C TYR A 52 2.48 -8.51 2.65
N LYS A 53 1.31 -9.07 2.37
CA LYS A 53 1.10 -10.50 2.25
C LYS A 53 0.19 -10.78 1.07
N ASN A 54 0.45 -11.89 0.40
CA ASN A 54 -0.47 -12.45 -0.57
C ASN A 54 -1.34 -13.52 0.11
N SER A 55 -2.66 -13.37 0.05
CA SER A 55 -3.65 -14.35 0.50
C SER A 55 -4.42 -14.84 -0.72
N GLY A 56 -3.90 -15.87 -1.38
CA GLY A 56 -4.42 -16.36 -2.65
C GLY A 56 -4.31 -15.33 -3.78
N ARG A 57 -5.45 -14.74 -4.17
CA ARG A 57 -5.53 -13.68 -5.21
C ARG A 57 -5.57 -12.26 -4.61
N ILE A 58 -5.59 -12.14 -3.28
CA ILE A 58 -5.76 -10.88 -2.58
C ILE A 58 -4.41 -10.42 -2.03
N HIS A 59 -3.98 -9.24 -2.47
CA HIS A 59 -2.85 -8.54 -1.85
C HIS A 59 -3.36 -7.68 -0.70
N ILE A 60 -2.75 -7.82 0.47
CA ILE A 60 -3.01 -6.98 1.65
C ILE A 60 -1.71 -6.29 2.10
N PHE A 61 -1.84 -5.06 2.56
CA PHE A 61 -0.73 -4.18 2.93
C PHE A 61 -1.04 -3.49 4.27
N TRP A 62 -0.04 -3.34 5.12
CA TRP A 62 -0.16 -2.62 6.38
C TRP A 62 1.17 -1.97 6.75
N LYS A 63 1.13 -1.05 7.70
CA LYS A 63 2.30 -0.41 8.29
C LYS A 63 2.49 -0.92 9.71
N VAL A 64 3.70 -1.38 10.03
CA VAL A 64 4.05 -1.74 11.42
C VAL A 64 4.39 -0.48 12.20
N ARG A 65 3.87 -0.36 13.43
CA ARG A 65 4.38 0.67 14.35
C ARG A 65 5.82 0.34 14.68
N VAL A 66 6.72 1.26 14.36
CA VAL A 66 8.06 1.25 14.96
C VAL A 66 7.85 1.67 16.40
N LEU A 67 7.94 0.70 17.32
CA LEU A 67 8.06 1.02 18.74
C LEU A 67 9.43 1.69 18.91
N SER A 68 9.41 3.00 19.10
CA SER A 68 10.55 3.83 19.52
C SER A 68 10.86 3.61 20.99
#